data_AF-A0A2I0ESS3-F1
#
_entry.id   AF-A0A2I0ESS3-F1
#
_cell.length_a   1.000
_cell.length_b   1.000
_cell.length_c   1.000
_cell.angle_alpha   90.00
_cell.angle_beta   90.00
_cell.angle_gamma   90.00
#
_symmetry.space_group_name_H-M   'P 1'
#
loop_
_entity.id
_entity.type
_entity.pdbx_description
1 polymer ?
#
loop_
_entity_poly.entity_id
_entity_poly.type
_entity_poly.pdbx_seq_one_letter_code
_entity_poly.pdbx_strand_id
1 'polypeptide(L)' 'MHINLILGNYIDSLIWFKKLKDENEEVVMILDYDLNEDIYCKNDIIYISSECAKKLAKEASSVSYFKSLYVYPGMYRELS' A
#
# COMPACT_ATOMS: atom_id res chain seq x y z
N MET A 1 -7.35 -13.98 -6.42
CA MET A 1 -6.48 -12.79 -6.48
C MET A 1 -5.93 -12.52 -5.09
N HIS A 2 -4.60 -12.43 -4.95
CA HIS A 2 -3.95 -11.94 -3.73
C HIS A 2 -3.82 -10.42 -3.80
N ILE A 3 -4.08 -9.71 -2.71
CA ILE A 3 -3.90 -8.25 -2.63
C ILE A 3 -2.89 -7.93 -1.53
N ASN A 4 -1.89 -7.12 -1.86
CA ASN A 4 -1.03 -6.47 -0.87
C ASN A 4 -1.55 -5.05 -0.62
N LEU A 5 -2.11 -4.83 0.57
CA LEU A 5 -2.69 -3.54 0.95
C LEU A 5 -1.77 -2.84 1.95
N ILE A 6 -1.18 -1.72 1.52
CA ILE A 6 -0.41 -0.82 2.36
C ILE A 6 -1.40 0.12 3.08
N LEU A 7 -1.43 0.06 4.40
CA LEU A 7 -2.36 0.81 5.24
C LEU A 7 -1.85 2.22 5.49
N GLY A 8 -2.54 3.20 4.91
CA GLY A 8 -2.22 4.63 5.02
C GLY A 8 -1.29 5.08 3.90
N ASN A 9 -1.50 6.32 3.44
CA ASN A 9 -0.64 7.02 2.50
C ASN A 9 0.33 7.93 3.28
N TYR A 10 1.44 7.35 3.72
CA TYR A 10 2.49 8.01 4.48
C TYR A 10 3.85 7.97 3.74
N ILE A 11 4.87 8.61 4.33
CA ILE A 11 6.19 8.76 3.68
C ILE A 11 6.86 7.43 3.34
N ASP A 12 6.60 6.39 4.13
CA ASP A 12 7.15 5.04 3.97
C ASP A 12 6.29 4.13 3.08
N SER A 13 5.09 4.56 2.67
CA SER A 13 4.22 3.75 1.80
C SER A 13 4.86 3.49 0.44
N LEU A 14 5.61 4.46 -0.07
CA LEU A 14 6.38 4.31 -1.32
C LEU A 14 7.56 3.34 -1.15
N ILE A 15 8.13 3.24 0.04
CA ILE A 15 9.20 2.28 0.35
C ILE A 15 8.62 0.87 0.34
N TRP A 16 7.47 0.67 1.00
CA TRP A 16 6.74 -0.61 0.94
C TRP A 16 6.33 -0.97 -0.48
N PHE A 17 5.75 -0.02 -1.22
CA PHE A 17 5.37 -0.26 -2.61
C PHE A 17 6.56 -0.72 -3.44
N LYS A 18 7.68 0.00 -3.37
CA LYS A 18 8.90 -0.37 -4.10
C LYS A 18 9.40 -1.76 -3.69
N LYS A 19 9.48 -2.03 -2.39
CA LYS A 19 9.92 -3.35 -1.88
C LYS A 19 9.05 -4.49 -2.42
N LEU A 20 7.74 -4.35 -2.36
CA LEU A 20 6.81 -5.37 -2.84
C LEU A 20 6.90 -5.54 -4.36
N LYS A 21 7.10 -4.45 -5.10
CA LYS A 21 7.35 -4.52 -6.55
C LYS A 21 8.68 -5.20 -6.89
N ASP A 22 9.75 -4.94 -6.12
CA ASP A 22 11.03 -5.63 -6.27
C ASP A 22 10.93 -7.14 -5.94
N GLU A 23 9.95 -7.53 -5.10
CA GLU A 23 9.59 -8.92 -4.77
C GLU A 23 8.64 -9.55 -5.82
N ASN A 24 8.32 -8.85 -6.92
CA ASN A 24 7.40 -9.25 -7.99
C ASN A 24 5.92 -9.39 -7.57
N GLU A 25 5.48 -8.66 -6.55
CA GLU A 25 4.06 -8.62 -6.18
C GLU A 25 3.24 -7.85 -7.22
N GLU A 26 2.29 -8.55 -7.85
CA GLU A 26 1.49 -8.00 -8.96
C GLU A 26 0.50 -6.93 -8.48
N VAL A 27 -0.23 -7.22 -7.40
CA VAL A 27 -1.33 -6.37 -6.90
C VAL A 27 -0.92 -5.72 -5.58
N VAL A 28 -0.41 -4.49 -5.68
CA VAL A 28 -0.03 -3.65 -4.54
C VAL A 28 -0.85 -2.37 -4.58
N MET A 29 -1.57 -2.08 -3.51
CA MET A 29 -2.44 -0.92 -3.38
C MET A 29 -2.12 -0.15 -2.11
N ILE A 30 -2.25 1.18 -2.15
CA ILE A 30 -2.09 2.06 -1.00
C ILE A 30 -3.47 2.54 -0.57
N LEU A 31 -3.83 2.28 0.68
CA LEU A 31 -5.02 2.83 1.29
C LEU A 31 -4.77 4.30 1.65
N ASP A 32 -5.51 5.20 1.00
CA ASP A 32 -5.50 6.61 1.33
C ASP A 32 -6.83 6.97 2.01
N TYR A 33 -6.74 7.35 3.29
CA TYR A 33 -7.91 7.66 4.11
C TYR A 33 -8.57 8.98 3.73
N ASP A 34 -7.83 9.88 3.09
CA ASP A 34 -8.28 11.21 2.69
C ASP A 34 -8.71 11.26 1.21
N LEU A 35 -8.67 10.11 0.52
CA LEU A 35 -9.05 10.00 -0.88
C LEU A 35 -10.57 10.08 -1.04
N ASN A 36 -11.02 11.10 -1.78
CA ASN A 36 -12.44 11.35 -2.02
C ASN A 36 -13.04 10.47 -3.14
N GLU A 37 -12.21 9.87 -3.99
CA GLU A 37 -12.59 8.94 -5.04
C GLU A 37 -12.28 7.49 -4.66
N ASP A 38 -12.95 6.52 -5.28
CA ASP A 38 -12.76 5.10 -4.92
C ASP A 38 -11.36 4.58 -5.28
N ILE A 39 -10.81 5.01 -6.42
CA ILE A 39 -9.50 4.60 -6.94
C ILE A 39 -8.83 5.79 -7.62
N TYR A 40 -7.57 6.03 -7.32
CA TYR A 40 -6.73 7.02 -7.96
C TYR A 40 -5.39 6.37 -8.39
N CYS A 41 -4.97 6.59 -9.64
CA CYS A 41 -3.74 6.02 -10.17
C CYS A 41 -2.72 7.12 -10.49
N LYS A 42 -1.48 6.96 -10.00
CA LYS A 42 -0.38 7.88 -10.28
C LYS A 42 0.95 7.14 -10.31
N ASN A 43 1.72 7.30 -11.38
CA ASN A 43 3.04 6.67 -11.55
C ASN A 43 2.99 5.15 -11.28
N ASP A 44 2.02 4.46 -11.86
CA ASP A 44 1.78 3.01 -11.69
C ASP A 44 1.41 2.56 -10.26
N ILE A 45 1.17 3.51 -9.35
CA ILE A 45 0.68 3.24 -8.00
C ILE A 45 -0.83 3.39 -7.98
N ILE A 46 -1.50 2.42 -7.37
CA ILE A 46 -2.95 2.41 -7.17
C ILE A 46 -3.25 2.83 -5.72
N TYR A 47 -3.87 3.99 -5.58
CA TYR A 47 -4.41 4.49 -4.32
C TYR A 47 -5.89 4.16 -4.26
N ILE A 48 -6.38 3.69 -3.12
CA ILE A 48 -7.78 3.32 -2.94
C ILE A 48 -8.36 3.94 -1.67
N SER A 49 -9.65 4.26 -1.72
CA SER A 49 -10.39 4.72 -0.55
C SER A 49 -10.63 3.59 0.46
N SER A 50 -11.00 3.95 1.68
CA SER A 50 -11.40 2.97 2.71
C SER A 50 -12.60 2.12 2.29
N GLU A 51 -13.56 2.71 1.57
CA GLU A 51 -14.73 1.97 1.10
C GLU A 51 -14.38 1.00 -0.03
N CYS A 52 -13.51 1.42 -0.96
CA CYS A 52 -13.00 0.55 -2.02
C CYS A 52 -12.16 -0.61 -1.45
N ALA A 53 -11.27 -0.32 -0.50
CA ALA A 53 -10.46 -1.34 0.18
C ALA A 53 -11.32 -2.42 0.85
N LYS A 54 -12.40 -2.03 1.53
CA LYS A 54 -13.35 -2.97 2.15
C LYS A 54 -14.04 -3.87 1.13
N LYS A 55 -14.42 -3.33 -0.04
CA LYS A 55 -15.05 -4.11 -1.12
C LYS A 55 -14.05 -5.12 -1.70
N LEU A 56 -12.86 -4.65 -2.09
CA LEU A 56 -11.82 -5.50 -2.66
C LEU A 56 -11.34 -6.59 -1.70
N ALA A 57 -11.21 -6.29 -0.41
CA ALA A 57 -10.82 -7.28 0.58
C ALA A 57 -11.84 -8.42 0.75
N LYS A 58 -13.14 -8.17 0.51
CA LYS A 58 -14.19 -9.20 0.53
C LYS A 58 -14.17 -10.08 -0.71
N GLU A 59 -13.75 -9.53 -1.85
CA GLU A 59 -13.70 -10.22 -3.14
C GLU A 59 -12.35 -10.95 -3.36
N ALA A 60 -11.31 -10.56 -2.64
CA ALA A 60 -9.99 -11.16 -2.72
C ALA A 60 -9.97 -12.60 -2.17
N SER A 61 -9.11 -13.43 -2.75
CA SER A 61 -8.85 -14.77 -2.23
C SER A 61 -8.02 -14.71 -0.94
N SER A 62 -7.16 -13.70 -0.83
CA SER A 62 -6.36 -13.41 0.35
C SER A 62 -5.86 -11.97 0.31
N VAL A 63 -5.61 -11.39 1.49
CA VAL A 63 -5.10 -10.02 1.64
C VAL A 63 -3.95 -10.02 2.64
N SER A 64 -2.82 -9.45 2.23
CA SER A 64 -1.68 -9.13 3.10
C SER A 64 -1.74 -7.65 3.47
N TYR A 65 -1.63 -7.34 4.76
CA TYR A 65 -1.67 -5.96 5.25
C TYR A 65 -0.28 -5.50 5.66
N PHE A 66 0.15 -4.37 5.12
CA PHE A 66 1.43 -3.74 5.44
C PHE A 66 1.16 -2.43 6.14
N LYS A 67 1.52 -2.34 7.41
CA LYS A 67 1.32 -1.11 8.17
C LYS A 67 2.43 -0.11 7.81
N SER A 68 2.02 0.99 7.19
CA SER A 68 2.88 2.15 6.99
C SER A 68 2.91 2.92 8.32
N LEU A 69 4.09 3.11 8.88
CA LEU A 69 4.30 3.88 10.12
C LEU A 69 4.96 5.19 9.75
N TYR A 70 4.87 6.23 10.59
CA TYR A 70 5.75 7.40 10.42
C TYR A 70 7.20 6.99 10.64
N VAL A 71 7.83 6.43 9.61
CA VAL A 71 9.22 6.04 9.64
C VAL A 71 10.02 7.25 9.20
N TYR A 72 10.68 7.90 10.16
CA TYR A 72 11.67 8.91 9.87
C TYR A 72 12.77 8.30 8.98
N PRO A 73 13.19 8.95 7.88
CA PRO A 73 14.17 8.41 6.92
C PRO A 73 15.49 7.92 7.53
N GLY A 74 15.83 8.35 8.76
CA GLY A 74 17.01 7.89 9.49
C GLY A 74 16.89 6.54 10.21
N MET A 75 15.71 5.90 10.28
CA MET A 75 15.54 4.61 10.98
C MET A 75 15.98 3.39 10.15
N TYR A 76 16.25 3.56 8.85
CA TYR A 76 16.81 2.53 7.98
C TYR A 76 18.31 2.76 7.69
N ARG A 77 19.06 3.43 8.60
CA ARG A 77 20.51 3.23 8.58
C ARG A 77 20.74 1.74 8.78
N GLU A 78 21.26 1.09 7.74
CA GLU A 78 21.71 -0.29 7.79
C GLU A 78 22.44 -0.50 9.11
N LEU A 79 21.94 -1.47 9.89
CA LEU A 79 22.74 -2.06 10.95
C LEU A 79 23.92 -2.73 10.24
N SER A 80 24.99 -1.95 10.07
CA SER A 80 26.32 -2.39 9.67
C SER A 80 26.87 -3.39 10.67
#